data_AF-A0A3S3J268-F1
#
_entry.id   AF-A0A3S3J268-F1
#
_cell.length_a   1.000
_cell.length_b   1.000
_cell.length_c   1.000
_cell.angle_alpha   90.00
_cell.angle_beta   90.00
_cell.angle_gamma   90.00
#
_symmetry.space_group_name_H-M   'P 1'
#
loop_
_entity.id
_entity.type
_entity.pdbx_description
1 polymer ?
#
loop_
_entity_poly.entity_id
_entity_poly.type
_entity_poly.pdbx_seq_one_letter_code
_entity_poly.pdbx_strand_id
1 'polypeptide(L)' 'MLHDTCLRAYREGGLDAVNRLLRTQFPADPDRVRAMEDLEDTGYWSIAWHEKKQPSGGMYRDFGSVREYLADEEYR' A
#
# COMPACT_ATOMS: atom_id res chain seq x y z
N MET A 1 3.11 -14.52 -1.50
CA MET A 1 3.41 -13.24 -2.17
C MET A 1 3.01 -12.10 -1.24
N LEU A 2 3.46 -10.85 -1.45
CA LEU A 2 3.12 -9.72 -0.56
C LEU A 2 1.59 -9.57 -0.39
N HIS A 3 0.85 -9.75 -1.48
CA HIS A 3 -0.61 -9.82 -1.50
C HIS A 3 -1.18 -10.77 -0.42
N ASP A 4 -0.73 -12.02 -0.36
CA ASP A 4 -1.27 -13.01 0.58
C ASP A 4 -1.05 -12.61 2.04
N THR A 5 0.13 -12.03 2.33
CA THR A 5 0.47 -11.57 3.68
C THR A 5 -0.38 -10.34 4.06
N CYS A 6 -0.59 -9.40 3.13
CA CYS A 6 -1.47 -8.27 3.32
C CYS A 6 -2.93 -8.72 3.50
N LEU A 7 -3.41 -9.69 2.71
CA LEU A 7 -4.75 -10.25 2.84
C LEU A 7 -4.98 -10.91 4.20
N ARG A 8 -3.98 -11.65 4.69
CA ARG A 8 -4.04 -12.23 6.03
C ARG A 8 -4.10 -11.16 7.12
N ALA A 9 -3.23 -10.15 7.05
CA ALA A 9 -3.26 -9.04 8.00
C ALA A 9 -4.59 -8.28 7.95
N TYR A 10 -5.15 -8.08 6.76
CA TYR A 10 -6.47 -7.47 6.58
C TYR A 10 -7.59 -8.29 7.25
N ARG A 11 -7.57 -9.62 7.10
CA ARG A 11 -8.55 -10.50 7.76
C ARG A 11 -8.41 -10.50 9.29
N GLU A 12 -7.20 -10.29 9.81
CA GLU A 12 -6.92 -10.30 11.24
C GLU A 12 -7.18 -8.94 11.92
N GLY A 13 -7.03 -7.82 11.21
CA GLY A 13 -7.13 -6.49 11.81
C GLY A 13 -7.40 -5.33 10.85
N GLY A 14 -7.96 -5.62 9.67
CA GLY A 14 -8.35 -4.62 8.68
C GLY A 14 -7.19 -3.84 8.08
N LEU A 15 -7.49 -2.67 7.52
CA LEU A 15 -6.54 -1.81 6.82
C LEU A 15 -5.40 -1.33 7.73
N ASP A 16 -5.67 -1.12 9.03
CA ASP A 16 -4.66 -0.69 10.00
C ASP A 16 -3.56 -1.74 10.19
N ALA A 17 -3.96 -3.02 10.24
CA ALA A 17 -3.01 -4.12 10.35
C ALA A 17 -2.13 -4.23 9.09
N VAL A 18 -2.70 -4.02 7.89
CA VAL A 18 -1.93 -3.99 6.64
C VAL A 18 -0.95 -2.83 6.61
N ASN A 19 -1.39 -1.62 6.94
CA ASN A 19 -0.52 -0.45 6.97
C ASN A 19 0.62 -0.59 7.99
N ARG A 20 0.33 -1.18 9.16
CA ARG A 20 1.36 -1.50 10.16
C ARG A 20 2.34 -2.54 9.63
N LEU A 21 1.85 -3.63 9.03
CA LEU A 21 2.67 -4.69 8.44
C LEU A 21 3.65 -4.11 7.40
N LEU A 22 3.15 -3.28 6.48
CA LEU A 22 3.97 -2.66 5.43
C LEU A 22 5.04 -1.74 6.01
N ARG A 23 4.72 -0.97 7.06
CA ARG A 23 5.72 -0.14 7.78
C ARG A 23 6.78 -0.97 8.50
N THR A 24 6.42 -2.13 9.03
CA THR A 24 7.35 -3.04 9.73
C THR A 24 8.24 -3.81 8.76
N GLN A 25 7.70 -4.29 7.64
CA GLN A 25 8.48 -5.01 6.62
C GLN A 25 9.37 -4.08 5.80
N PHE A 26 8.88 -2.87 5.48
CA PHE A 26 9.59 -1.90 4.66
C PHE A 26 9.80 -0.60 5.45
N PRO A 27 10.82 -0.56 6.33
CA PRO A 27 11.12 0.64 7.11
C PRO A 27 11.68 1.78 6.23
N ALA A 28 12.30 1.44 5.10
CA ALA A 28 12.77 2.42 4.12
C ALA A 28 11.62 2.84 3.19
N ASP A 29 11.42 4.15 3.06
CA ASP A 29 10.34 4.73 2.24
C ASP A 29 10.37 4.28 0.76
N PRO A 30 11.52 4.22 0.06
CA PRO A 30 11.55 3.81 -1.35
C PRO A 30 11.10 2.35 -1.56
N ASP A 31 11.52 1.45 -0.67
CA ASP A 31 11.14 0.04 -0.76
C ASP A 31 9.67 -0.15 -0.42
N ARG A 32 9.16 0.63 0.54
CA ARG A 32 7.73 0.63 0.90
C ARG A 32 6.86 1.14 -0.24
N VAL A 33 7.28 2.20 -0.92
CA VAL A 33 6.58 2.74 -2.09
C VAL A 33 6.51 1.68 -3.18
N ARG A 34 7.63 1.03 -3.53
CA ARG A 34 7.64 -0.06 -4.53
C ARG A 34 6.72 -1.22 -4.14
N ALA A 35 6.78 -1.66 -2.89
CA ALA A 35 5.92 -2.72 -2.39
C ALA A 35 4.43 -2.36 -2.44
N MET A 36 4.08 -1.09 -2.20
CA MET A 36 2.71 -0.59 -2.31
C MET A 36 2.27 -0.41 -3.77
N GLU A 37 3.19 -0.06 -4.69
CA GLU A 37 2.93 -0.05 -6.14
C GLU A 37 2.64 -1.46 -6.64
N ASP A 38 3.47 -2.44 -6.28
CA ASP A 38 3.21 -3.86 -6.61
C ASP A 38 1.86 -4.35 -6.05
N LEU A 39 1.44 -3.82 -4.89
CA LEU A 39 0.16 -4.16 -4.27
C LEU A 39 -1.01 -3.51 -5.01
N GLU A 40 -0.89 -2.24 -5.41
CA GLU A 40 -1.87 -1.51 -6.21
C GLU A 40 -2.03 -2.14 -7.60
N ASP A 41 -0.92 -2.57 -8.21
CA ASP A 41 -0.87 -3.23 -9.51
C ASP A 41 -1.63 -4.57 -9.54
N THR A 42 -1.86 -5.20 -8.37
CA THR A 42 -2.74 -6.38 -8.30
C THR A 42 -4.20 -6.05 -8.62
N GLY A 43 -4.59 -4.77 -8.60
CA GLY A 43 -5.97 -4.30 -8.77
C GLY A 43 -6.88 -4.55 -7.56
N TYR A 44 -6.39 -5.24 -6.54
CA TYR A 44 -7.16 -5.59 -5.35
C TYR A 44 -7.04 -4.59 -4.21
N TRP A 45 -6.13 -3.62 -4.31
CA TRP A 45 -5.84 -2.69 -3.24
C TRP A 45 -5.80 -1.28 -3.80
N SER A 46 -6.47 -0.35 -3.11
CA SER A 46 -6.35 1.08 -3.39
C SER A 46 -5.35 1.71 -2.43
N ILE A 47 -4.39 2.47 -2.96
CA ILE A 47 -3.39 3.19 -2.16
C ILE A 47 -3.67 4.69 -2.21
N ALA A 48 -3.77 5.31 -1.04
CA ALA A 48 -3.71 6.77 -0.93
C ALA A 48 -2.24 7.19 -0.89
N TRP A 49 -1.76 7.74 -2.00
CA TRP A 49 -0.40 8.25 -2.14
C TRP A 49 -0.24 9.65 -1.57
N HIS A 50 0.88 9.89 -0.92
CA HIS A 50 1.36 11.22 -0.62
C HIS A 50 2.51 11.58 -1.54
N GLU A 51 2.37 12.73 -2.20
CA GLU A 51 3.32 13.20 -3.20
C GLU A 51 4.00 14.47 -2.70
N LYS A 52 5.33 14.50 -2.81
CA LYS A 52 6.15 15.67 -2.52
C LYS A 52 6.81 16.19 -3.77
N LYS A 53 7.04 17.50 -3.78
CA LYS A 53 7.82 18.15 -4.84
C LYS A 53 9.32 17.98 -4.56
N GLN A 54 10.06 17.50 -5.55
CA GLN A 54 11.51 17.48 -5.51
C GLN A 54 12.07 18.91 -5.66
N PRO A 55 13.22 19.20 -5.02
CA PRO A 55 13.92 20.48 -5.19
C PRO A 55 14.33 20.76 -6.66
N SER A 56 14.61 19.71 -7.43
CA SER A 56 15.00 19.75 -8.84
C SER A 56 13.84 19.99 -9.81
N GLY A 57 12.60 20.03 -9.33
CA GLY A 57 11.41 20.07 -10.17
C GLY A 57 10.98 18.65 -10.57
N GLY A 58 9.90 18.18 -9.96
CA GLY A 58 9.32 16.85 -10.18
C GLY A 58 8.47 16.47 -8.96
N MET A 59 7.49 15.60 -9.11
CA MET A 59 6.76 15.01 -7.97
C MET A 59 7.31 13.62 -7.70
N TYR A 60 7.44 13.24 -6.43
CA TYR A 60 7.77 11.88 -6.02
C TYR A 60 6.86 11.44 -4.88
N ARG A 61 6.56 10.14 -4.84
CA ARG A 61 5.83 9.51 -3.74
C ARG A 61 6.81 9.25 -2.61
N ASP A 62 6.54 9.79 -1.42
CA ASP A 62 7.36 9.56 -0.23
C ASP A 62 6.69 8.60 0.77
N PHE A 63 5.35 8.55 0.78
CA PHE A 63 4.61 7.52 1.48
C PHE A 63 3.29 7.17 0.78
N GLY A 64 2.76 6.00 1.10
CA GLY A 64 1.40 5.60 0.76
C GLY A 64 0.73 4.96 1.98
N SER A 65 -0.60 4.91 1.96
CA SER A 65 -1.37 4.11 2.90
C SER A 65 -2.45 3.33 2.16
N VAL A 66 -2.58 2.05 2.49
CA VAL A 66 -3.67 1.22 1.96
C VAL A 66 -4.99 1.81 2.43
N ARG A 67 -5.83 2.18 1.47
CA ARG A 67 -7.12 2.84 1.69
C ARG A 67 -8.27 1.84 1.66
N GLU A 68 -8.20 0.84 0.79
CA GLU A 68 -9.31 -0.09 0.58
C GLU A 68 -8.84 -1.41 -0.04
N TYR A 69 -9.58 -2.48 0.23
CA TYR A 69 -9.46 -3.76 -0.45
C TYR A 69 -10.63 -3.93 -1.41
N LEU A 70 -10.33 -3.92 -2.71
CA LEU A 70 -11.31 -3.86 -3.81
C LEU A 70 -11.78 -5.24 -4.27
N ALA A 71 -11.09 -6.33 -3.92
CA ALA A 71 -11.46 -7.66 -4.39
C ALA A 71 -12.73 -8.22 -3.73
N ASP A 72 -13.15 -7.67 -2.58
CA ASP A 72 -14.41 -8.05 -1.93
C ASP A 72 -15.64 -7.39 -2.61
N GLU A 73 -15.43 -6.47 -3.56
CA GLU A 73 -16.49 -5.80 -4.32
C GLU A 73 -16.94 -6.56 -5.58
N GLU A 74 -16.58 -7.84 -5.74
CA GLU A 74 -17.11 -8.71 -6.82
C GLU A 74 -18.53 -9.26 -6.51
N TYR A 75 -19.37 -8.47 -5.84
CA TYR A 75 -20.81 -8.76 -5.70
C TYR A 75 -21.62 -7.47 -5.52
N ARG A 76 -21.94 -6.78 -6.62
CA ARG A 76 -23.21 -6.07 -6.73
C ARG A 76 -23.71 -5.91 -8.16
#